data_AF-A0A318VAP6-F1
#
_entry.id   AF-A0A318VAP6-F1
#
_cell.length_a   1.000
_cell.length_b   1.000
_cell.length_c   1.000
_cell.angle_alpha   90.00
_cell.angle_beta   90.00
_cell.angle_gamma   90.00
#
_symmetry.space_group_name_H-M   'P 1'
#
loop_
_entity.id
_entity.type
_entity.pdbx_description
1 polymer ?
#
loop_
_entity_poly.entity_id
_entity_poly.type
_entity_poly.pdbx_seq_one_letter_code
_entity_poly.pdbx_strand_id
1 'polypeptide(L)'
;MNELWLGASAESADYIFLLPNRPEFPPHLLKKDYPHVDVTTLIAINGNHWRKIFTIMAKLAAPELSTWRTFRDNDLLTRVGIAFSAHQIQNVNGVVFIVGKTFEDACPISEQARLIGEKQHARVDLPYVWCPYLDYRQFPNSLIDALREYILEKK
;
A
#
# COMPACT_ATOMS: atom_id res chain seq x y z
N MET A 1 -6.76 15.26 12.84
CA MET A 1 -6.73 13.97 12.14
C MET A 1 -5.58 13.98 11.17
N ASN A 2 -4.74 12.95 11.16
CA ASN A 2 -3.71 12.81 10.12
C ASN A 2 -4.39 12.37 8.83
N GLU A 3 -4.51 13.28 7.88
CA GLU A 3 -5.12 12.96 6.59
C GLU A 3 -4.12 12.19 5.73
N LEU A 4 -4.51 10.97 5.36
CA LEU A 4 -3.86 10.23 4.30
C LEU A 4 -4.13 10.94 2.97
N TRP A 5 -3.19 10.82 2.03
CA TRP A 5 -3.23 11.61 0.80
C TRP A 5 -4.30 11.10 -0.18
N LEU A 6 -4.52 9.79 -0.22
CA LEU A 6 -5.53 9.16 -1.06
C LEU A 6 -6.09 7.90 -0.39
N GLY A 7 -7.36 7.63 -0.67
CA GLY A 7 -8.05 6.41 -0.25
C GLY A 7 -8.68 6.54 1.13
N ALA A 8 -8.69 5.44 1.87
CA ALA A 8 -9.29 5.37 3.19
C ALA A 8 -8.62 6.35 4.17
N SER A 9 -9.37 6.79 5.19
CA SER A 9 -8.82 7.60 6.28
C SER A 9 -7.86 6.80 7.16
N ALA A 10 -6.99 7.48 7.91
CA ALA A 10 -6.09 6.86 8.88
C ALA A 10 -6.81 5.98 9.93
N GLU A 11 -8.06 6.31 10.24
CA GLU A 11 -8.87 5.61 11.26
C GLU A 11 -9.58 4.37 10.70
N SER A 12 -9.94 4.39 9.42
CA SER A 12 -10.75 3.36 8.76
C SER A 12 -9.96 2.44 7.82
N ALA A 13 -8.71 2.77 7.50
CA ALA A 13 -7.88 1.97 6.61
C ALA A 13 -7.44 0.66 7.26
N ASP A 14 -7.68 -0.45 6.59
CA ASP A 14 -7.14 -1.76 6.99
C ASP A 14 -5.64 -1.85 6.72
N TYR A 15 -5.21 -1.18 5.65
CA TYR A 15 -3.85 -1.17 5.15
C TYR A 15 -3.45 0.22 4.69
N ILE A 16 -2.20 0.59 4.94
CA ILE A 16 -1.66 1.89 4.56
C ILE A 16 -0.34 1.69 3.84
N PHE A 17 -0.14 2.36 2.73
CA PHE A 17 1.12 2.30 1.98
C PHE A 17 1.80 3.67 2.00
N LEU A 18 2.95 3.73 2.66
CA LEU A 18 3.85 4.88 2.61
C LEU A 18 4.76 4.74 1.39
N LEU A 19 4.50 5.53 0.36
CA LEU A 19 5.18 5.49 -0.94
C LEU A 19 6.14 6.67 -1.11
N PRO A 20 7.26 6.50 -1.83
CA PRO A 20 8.23 7.58 -2.04
C PRO A 20 7.84 8.55 -3.15
N ASN A 21 7.00 8.13 -4.10
CA ASN A 21 6.67 8.91 -5.29
C ASN A 21 5.16 9.06 -5.43
N ARG A 22 4.67 10.29 -5.64
CA ARG A 22 3.25 10.59 -5.86
C ARG A 22 2.79 10.23 -7.28
N PRO A 23 1.52 9.88 -7.49
CA PRO A 23 0.96 9.82 -8.82
C PRO A 23 0.83 11.24 -9.38
N GLU A 24 0.89 11.35 -10.70
CA GLU A 24 0.33 12.50 -11.38
C GLU A 24 -1.16 12.57 -11.06
N PHE A 25 -1.58 13.74 -10.58
CA PHE A 25 -2.95 14.00 -10.22
C PHE A 25 -3.37 15.31 -10.90
N PRO A 26 -4.16 15.23 -11.98
CA PRO A 26 -4.62 16.42 -12.67
C PRO A 26 -5.42 17.33 -11.72
N PRO A 27 -5.18 18.66 -11.73
CA PRO A 27 -5.85 19.58 -10.82
C PRO A 27 -7.39 19.57 -10.90
N HIS A 28 -7.96 19.12 -12.02
CA HIS A 28 -9.41 19.00 -12.18
C HIS A 28 -10.02 17.86 -11.33
N LEU A 29 -9.22 16.87 -10.93
CA LEU A 29 -9.62 15.80 -10.00
C LEU A 29 -9.45 16.22 -8.53
N LEU A 30 -8.77 17.34 -8.25
CA LEU A 30 -8.61 17.91 -6.90
C LEU A 30 -9.80 18.78 -6.48
N LYS A 31 -10.85 18.88 -7.30
CA LYS A 31 -12.05 19.63 -6.93
C LYS A 31 -12.73 18.92 -5.75
N LYS A 32 -13.03 19.69 -4.69
CA LYS A 32 -13.72 19.27 -3.46
C LYS A 32 -14.98 18.42 -3.67
N ASP A 33 -15.53 18.42 -4.88
CA ASP A 33 -16.77 17.77 -5.26
C ASP A 33 -16.59 16.45 -6.04
N TYR A 34 -15.36 15.95 -6.23
CA TYR A 34 -15.13 14.60 -6.78
C TYR A 34 -15.04 13.60 -5.62
N PRO A 35 -16.11 12.86 -5.30
CA PRO A 35 -16.11 12.04 -4.10
C PRO A 35 -15.36 10.72 -4.30
N HIS A 36 -15.08 10.31 -5.55
CA HIS A 36 -14.49 9.01 -5.85
C HIS A 36 -13.63 9.08 -7.10
N VAL A 37 -12.34 9.39 -6.95
CA VAL A 37 -11.36 8.97 -7.96
C VAL A 37 -11.21 7.46 -7.85
N ASP A 38 -11.50 6.75 -8.93
CA ASP A 38 -11.32 5.31 -9.01
C ASP A 38 -9.90 4.94 -9.48
N VAL A 39 -9.50 3.70 -9.19
CA VAL A 39 -8.15 3.20 -9.52
C VAL A 39 -7.94 3.07 -11.02
N THR A 40 -8.99 2.79 -11.80
CA THR A 40 -8.92 2.66 -13.26
C THR A 40 -8.54 4.00 -13.90
N THR A 41 -9.18 5.08 -13.45
CA THR A 41 -8.88 6.46 -13.87
C THR A 41 -7.44 6.83 -13.52
N LEU A 42 -6.97 6.51 -12.31
CA LEU A 42 -5.58 6.78 -11.93
C LEU A 42 -4.57 6.01 -12.78
N ILE A 43 -4.88 4.75 -13.11
CA ILE A 43 -4.06 3.93 -14.01
C ILE A 43 -4.03 4.51 -15.42
N ALA A 44 -5.14 5.02 -15.93
CA ALA A 44 -5.20 5.63 -17.26
C ALA A 44 -4.29 6.86 -17.35
N ILE A 45 -4.24 7.67 -16.28
CA ILE A 45 -3.40 8.88 -16.21
C ILE A 45 -1.91 8.53 -16.03
N ASN A 46 -1.61 7.62 -15.09
CA ASN A 46 -0.24 7.36 -14.65
C ASN A 46 0.44 6.18 -15.37
N GLY A 47 -0.32 5.46 -16.19
CA GLY A 47 0.15 4.37 -17.02
C GLY A 47 0.66 3.15 -16.24
N ASN A 48 1.57 2.43 -16.90
CA ASN A 48 2.01 1.11 -16.46
C ASN A 48 2.68 1.10 -15.08
N HIS A 49 3.29 2.21 -14.67
CA HIS A 49 3.98 2.29 -13.39
C HIS A 49 2.99 2.14 -12.22
N TRP A 50 1.97 2.98 -12.16
CA TRP A 50 0.97 2.94 -11.10
C TRP A 50 0.02 1.75 -11.20
N ARG A 51 -0.22 1.22 -12.41
CA ARG A 51 -0.92 -0.06 -12.58
C ARG A 51 -0.28 -1.20 -11.80
N LYS A 52 1.05 -1.27 -11.76
CA LYS A 52 1.78 -2.30 -11.01
C LYS A 52 1.59 -2.10 -9.51
N ILE A 53 1.77 -0.87 -9.04
CA ILE A 53 1.62 -0.46 -7.63
C ILE A 53 0.24 -0.87 -7.12
N PHE A 54 -0.84 -0.42 -7.77
CA PHE A 54 -2.21 -0.75 -7.36
C PHE A 54 -2.51 -2.25 -7.46
N THR A 55 -1.94 -2.95 -8.44
CA THR A 55 -2.11 -4.40 -8.54
C THR A 55 -1.48 -5.13 -7.36
N ILE A 56 -0.29 -4.75 -6.93
CA ILE A 56 0.38 -5.37 -5.78
C ILE A 56 -0.35 -5.01 -4.48
N MET A 57 -0.76 -3.74 -4.31
CA MET A 57 -1.58 -3.33 -3.16
C MET A 57 -2.86 -4.17 -3.07
N ALA A 58 -3.59 -4.30 -4.18
CA ALA A 58 -4.83 -5.08 -4.21
C ALA A 58 -4.58 -6.56 -3.92
N LYS A 59 -3.50 -7.14 -4.45
CA LYS A 59 -3.12 -8.51 -4.12
C LYS A 59 -2.75 -8.69 -2.65
N LEU A 60 -2.18 -7.70 -1.98
CA LEU A 60 -1.88 -7.78 -0.54
C LEU A 60 -3.13 -7.57 0.33
N ALA A 61 -4.03 -6.67 -0.09
CA ALA A 61 -5.14 -6.20 0.74
C ALA A 61 -6.48 -6.94 0.51
N ALA A 62 -6.66 -7.59 -0.65
CA ALA A 62 -7.91 -8.28 -0.96
C ALA A 62 -8.18 -9.40 0.07
N PRO A 63 -9.44 -9.59 0.54
CA PRO A 63 -9.78 -10.66 1.47
C PRO A 63 -9.34 -12.04 0.97
N GLU A 64 -9.62 -12.31 -0.30
CA GLU A 64 -9.17 -13.50 -1.00
C GLU A 64 -8.27 -13.11 -2.16
N LEU A 65 -7.18 -13.85 -2.37
CA LEU A 65 -6.26 -13.53 -3.46
C LEU A 65 -6.96 -13.61 -4.82
N SER A 66 -7.90 -14.54 -5.02
CA SER A 66 -8.67 -14.69 -6.27
C SER A 66 -9.44 -13.43 -6.68
N THR A 67 -9.88 -12.61 -5.72
CA THR A 67 -10.74 -11.44 -5.94
C THR A 67 -9.98 -10.15 -6.16
N TRP A 68 -8.64 -10.19 -6.19
CA TRP A 68 -7.78 -8.99 -6.23
C TRP A 68 -8.12 -8.02 -7.36
N ARG A 69 -8.60 -8.50 -8.52
CA ARG A 69 -8.96 -7.64 -9.66
C ARG A 69 -10.17 -6.77 -9.35
N THR A 70 -11.27 -7.40 -8.94
CA THR A 70 -12.49 -6.71 -8.54
C THR A 70 -12.22 -5.79 -7.37
N PHE A 71 -11.46 -6.26 -6.38
CA PHE A 71 -11.05 -5.46 -5.24
C PHE A 71 -10.25 -4.23 -5.66
N ARG A 72 -9.27 -4.38 -6.56
CA ARG A 72 -8.46 -3.27 -7.08
C ARG A 72 -9.34 -2.16 -7.65
N ASP A 73 -10.31 -2.55 -8.47
CA ASP A 73 -11.06 -1.61 -9.30
C ASP A 73 -12.19 -0.93 -8.50
N ASN A 74 -12.77 -1.62 -7.52
CA ASN A 74 -13.98 -1.14 -6.81
C ASN A 74 -13.76 -0.78 -5.34
N ASP A 75 -12.86 -1.49 -4.64
CA ASP A 75 -12.79 -1.46 -3.17
C ASP A 75 -11.45 -0.96 -2.62
N LEU A 76 -10.41 -0.90 -3.46
CA LEU A 76 -9.05 -0.66 -2.99
C LEU A 76 -8.96 0.64 -2.18
N LEU A 77 -9.48 1.74 -2.74
CA LEU A 77 -9.39 3.06 -2.13
C LEU A 77 -10.39 3.30 -0.99
N THR A 78 -11.31 2.37 -0.72
CA THR A 78 -12.20 2.46 0.46
C THR A 78 -11.59 1.78 1.68
N ARG A 79 -10.64 0.85 1.46
CA ARG A 79 -10.00 0.06 2.53
C ARG A 79 -8.51 0.32 2.69
N VAL A 80 -7.86 0.87 1.66
CA VAL A 80 -6.45 1.18 1.64
C VAL A 80 -6.25 2.68 1.62
N GLY A 81 -5.39 3.17 2.51
CA GLY A 81 -4.90 4.54 2.50
C GLY A 81 -3.49 4.64 1.95
N ILE A 82 -3.16 5.77 1.31
CA ILE A 82 -1.84 6.01 0.72
C ILE A 82 -1.25 7.29 1.31
N ALA A 83 -0.01 7.18 1.78
CA ALA A 83 0.77 8.27 2.37
C ALA A 83 2.04 8.52 1.56
N PHE A 84 2.54 9.75 1.63
CA PHE A 84 3.83 10.15 1.03
C PHE A 84 4.76 10.85 2.03
N SER A 85 4.42 10.78 3.31
CA SER A 85 5.20 11.32 4.42
C SER A 85 5.00 10.46 5.66
N ALA A 86 6.07 10.23 6.41
CA ALA A 86 6.03 9.46 7.66
C ALA A 86 5.10 10.08 8.72
N HIS A 87 4.86 11.40 8.67
CA HIS A 87 3.92 12.06 9.59
C HIS A 87 2.47 11.62 9.37
N GLN A 88 2.10 11.23 8.14
CA GLN A 88 0.73 10.82 7.83
C GLN A 88 0.36 9.45 8.40
N ILE A 89 1.35 8.64 8.76
CA ILE A 89 1.15 7.28 9.29
C ILE A 89 1.22 7.21 10.82
N GLN A 90 1.26 8.36 11.51
CA GLN A 90 1.20 8.38 12.98
C GLN A 90 -0.24 8.12 13.47
N ASN A 91 -0.38 7.28 14.50
CA ASN A 91 -1.66 6.91 15.14
C ASN A 91 -2.68 6.28 14.18
N VAL A 92 -2.22 5.39 13.31
CA VAL A 92 -3.07 4.65 12.37
C VAL A 92 -3.44 3.28 12.95
N ASN A 93 -4.60 2.76 12.55
CA ASN A 93 -5.11 1.46 13.03
C ASN A 93 -4.68 0.27 12.15
N GLY A 94 -4.46 0.51 10.85
CA GLY A 94 -4.16 -0.52 9.86
C GLY A 94 -2.71 -0.98 9.82
N VAL A 95 -2.45 -2.03 9.06
CA VAL A 95 -1.07 -2.50 8.77
C VAL A 95 -0.41 -1.52 7.81
N VAL A 96 0.80 -1.07 8.14
CA VAL A 96 1.53 -0.05 7.41
C VAL A 96 2.68 -0.66 6.61
N PHE A 97 2.58 -0.59 5.29
CA PHE A 97 3.65 -0.93 4.37
C PHE A 97 4.55 0.28 4.12
N ILE A 98 5.81 0.18 4.52
CA ILE A 98 6.86 1.17 4.27
C ILE A 98 7.60 0.69 3.02
N VAL A 99 7.38 1.40 1.91
CA VAL A 99 7.75 0.92 0.57
C VAL A 99 9.09 1.49 0.10
N GLY A 100 10.01 0.60 -0.25
CA GLY A 100 11.36 0.98 -0.69
C GLY A 100 12.22 1.45 0.49
N LYS A 101 13.26 2.24 0.18
CA LYS A 101 14.27 2.66 1.17
C LYS A 101 14.19 4.12 1.60
N THR A 102 13.35 4.91 0.92
CA THR A 102 13.29 6.37 1.11
C THR A 102 12.97 6.79 2.55
N PHE A 103 12.26 5.96 3.31
CA PHE A 103 11.82 6.29 4.67
C PHE A 103 12.56 5.49 5.76
N GLU A 104 13.70 4.84 5.47
CA GLU A 104 14.43 4.07 6.49
C GLU A 104 14.87 4.93 7.68
N ASP A 105 15.25 6.19 7.46
CA ASP A 105 15.64 7.10 8.55
C ASP A 105 14.43 7.52 9.42
N ALA A 106 13.28 7.77 8.79
CA ALA A 106 12.06 8.21 9.47
C ALA A 106 11.28 7.05 10.10
N CYS A 107 11.44 5.85 9.55
CA CYS A 107 10.78 4.62 9.97
C CYS A 107 11.82 3.49 9.99
N PRO A 108 12.74 3.49 10.98
CA PRO A 108 13.79 2.49 11.06
C PRO A 108 13.21 1.10 11.24
N ILE A 109 13.90 0.14 10.65
CA ILE A 109 13.53 -1.28 10.72
C ILE A 109 13.78 -1.77 12.14
N SER A 110 12.74 -2.32 12.77
CA SER A 110 12.85 -2.93 14.09
C SER A 110 13.85 -4.09 14.11
N GLU A 111 14.65 -4.20 15.16
CA GLU A 111 15.55 -5.35 15.38
C GLU A 111 14.79 -6.67 15.56
N GLN A 112 13.51 -6.59 15.95
CA GLN A 112 12.62 -7.75 16.10
C GLN A 112 11.93 -8.14 14.80
N ALA A 113 12.15 -7.38 13.72
CA ALA A 113 11.47 -7.63 12.45
C ALA A 113 11.90 -8.96 11.84
N ARG A 114 10.90 -9.78 11.51
CA ARG A 114 11.10 -11.08 10.87
C ARG A 114 11.28 -10.91 9.37
N LEU A 115 12.22 -11.66 8.80
CA LEU A 115 12.41 -11.72 7.36
C LEU A 115 11.37 -12.65 6.74
N ILE A 116 10.58 -12.16 5.79
CA ILE A 116 9.54 -12.90 5.08
C ILE A 116 9.86 -12.92 3.58
N GLY A 117 9.79 -14.09 2.94
CA GLY A 117 10.18 -14.34 1.55
C GLY A 117 11.50 -15.10 1.41
N GLU A 118 11.85 -15.49 0.18
CA GLU A 118 13.04 -16.33 -0.10
C GLU A 118 14.13 -15.66 -0.95
N LYS A 119 13.76 -15.03 -2.07
CA LYS A 119 14.69 -14.34 -2.97
C LYS A 119 14.55 -12.84 -2.81
N GLN A 120 13.31 -12.38 -2.90
CA GLN A 120 12.89 -11.05 -2.50
C GLN A 120 12.26 -11.17 -1.12
N HIS A 121 12.55 -10.19 -0.27
CA HIS A 121 12.19 -10.25 1.13
C HIS A 121 11.57 -8.95 1.59
N ALA A 122 10.67 -9.07 2.55
CA ALA A 122 10.21 -7.97 3.39
C ALA A 122 10.62 -8.26 4.83
N ARG A 123 10.64 -7.21 5.65
CA ARG A 123 10.80 -7.33 7.10
C ARG A 123 9.49 -6.96 7.75
N VAL A 124 9.03 -7.76 8.72
CA VAL A 124 7.73 -7.58 9.35
C VAL A 124 7.87 -7.55 10.87
N ASP A 125 7.42 -6.45 11.46
CA ASP A 125 7.17 -6.29 12.90
C ASP A 125 5.85 -5.54 13.03
N LEU A 126 4.75 -6.29 13.18
CA LEU A 126 3.41 -5.72 13.03
C LEU A 126 3.18 -4.59 14.04
N PRO A 127 2.54 -3.48 13.62
CA PRO A 127 1.78 -3.33 12.37
C PRO A 127 2.62 -2.91 11.15
N TYR A 128 3.95 -2.87 11.24
CA TYR A 128 4.83 -2.37 10.18
C TYR A 128 5.40 -3.49 9.30
N VAL A 129 5.39 -3.23 7.99
CA VAL A 129 5.96 -4.08 6.95
C VAL A 129 6.91 -3.25 6.09
N TRP A 130 8.21 -3.46 6.22
CA TRP A 130 9.21 -2.85 5.35
C TRP A 130 9.42 -3.74 4.13
N CYS A 131 9.08 -3.24 2.95
CA CYS A 131 9.08 -4.05 1.74
C CYS A 131 9.77 -3.37 0.55
N PRO A 132 10.19 -4.14 -0.47
CA PRO A 132 10.73 -3.57 -1.70
C PRO A 132 9.70 -2.68 -2.41
N TYR A 133 10.16 -1.93 -3.42
CA TYR A 133 9.25 -1.11 -4.20
C TYR A 133 8.20 -1.99 -4.91
N LEU A 134 6.98 -1.48 -5.06
CA LEU A 134 5.85 -2.22 -5.63
C LEU A 134 5.95 -2.31 -7.18
N ASP A 135 6.98 -3.00 -7.66
CA ASP A 135 7.22 -3.35 -9.06
C ASP A 135 7.45 -4.86 -9.17
N TYR A 136 6.92 -5.51 -10.22
CA TYR A 136 6.97 -6.98 -10.35
C TYR A 136 8.38 -7.59 -10.36
N ARG A 137 9.42 -6.81 -10.66
CA ARG A 137 10.81 -7.28 -10.59
C ARG A 137 11.32 -7.38 -9.16
N GLN A 138 10.77 -6.57 -8.26
CA GLN A 138 11.16 -6.49 -6.85
C GLN A 138 10.13 -7.16 -5.92
N PHE A 139 8.89 -7.30 -6.38
CA PHE A 139 7.77 -7.79 -5.61
C PHE A 139 7.04 -8.91 -6.37
N PRO A 140 7.63 -10.12 -6.43
CA PRO A 140 7.04 -11.26 -7.12
C PRO A 140 5.81 -11.79 -6.38
N ASN A 141 5.02 -12.65 -7.06
CA ASN A 141 3.87 -13.33 -6.43
C ASN A 141 4.30 -14.14 -5.20
N SER A 142 5.46 -14.79 -5.21
CA SER A 142 5.95 -15.55 -4.05
C SER A 142 6.12 -14.69 -2.79
N LEU A 143 6.53 -13.42 -2.94
CA LEU A 143 6.61 -12.49 -1.80
C LEU A 143 5.22 -12.02 -1.36
N ILE A 144 4.29 -11.82 -2.30
CA ILE A 144 2.89 -11.52 -2.00
C ILE A 144 2.28 -12.65 -1.17
N ASP A 145 2.44 -13.89 -1.62
CA ASP A 145 1.85 -15.07 -0.97
C ASP A 145 2.39 -15.22 0.46
N ALA A 146 3.71 -15.17 0.64
CA ALA A 146 4.34 -15.27 1.97
C ALA A 146 3.92 -14.15 2.92
N LEU A 147 3.80 -12.90 2.43
CA LEU A 147 3.35 -11.78 3.26
C LEU A 147 1.87 -11.89 3.62
N ARG A 148 1.01 -12.31 2.69
CA ARG A 148 -0.42 -12.51 2.96
C ARG A 148 -0.62 -13.58 4.02
N GLU A 149 0.06 -14.72 3.88
CA GLU A 149 0.03 -15.81 4.85
C GLU A 149 0.41 -15.28 6.24
N TYR A 150 1.57 -14.64 6.36
CA TYR A 150 2.04 -14.09 7.63
C TYR A 150 1.09 -13.05 8.25
N ILE A 151 0.56 -12.12 7.45
CA ILE A 151 -0.31 -11.05 7.94
C ILE A 151 -1.69 -11.60 8.34
N LEU A 152 -2.27 -12.52 7.56
CA LEU A 152 -3.61 -13.06 7.81
C LEU A 152 -3.63 -14.07 8.97
N GLU A 153 -2.55 -14.84 9.18
CA GLU A 153 -2.42 -15.70 10.37
C GLU A 153 -2.35 -14.93 11.70
N LYS A 154 -2.01 -13.64 11.64
CA LYS A 154 -1.79 -12.78 12.81
C LYS A 154 -2.90 -11.74 13.02
N LYS A 155 -3.91 -11.70 12.14
CA LYS A 155 -5.14 -10.95 12.34
C LYS A 155 -6.12 -11.76 13.17
#